data_AF-A0A7Y0FMJ6-F1
#
_entry.id   AF-A0A7Y0FMJ6-F1
#
_cell.length_a   1.000
_cell.length_b   1.000
_cell.length_c   1.000
_cell.angle_alpha   90.00
_cell.angle_beta   90.00
_cell.angle_gamma   90.00
#
_symmetry.space_group_name_H-M   'P 1'
#
loop_
_entity.id
_entity.type
_entity.pdbx_description
1 polymer ?
#
loop_
_entity_poly.entity_id
_entity_poly.type
_entity_poly.pdbx_seq_one_letter_code
_entity_poly.pdbx_strand_id
1 'polypeptide(L)'
;MKLLASLTAGFAGAIALTALHETVRRLRPHDAPRMDVLGERGLRKLLRLEDLPQPCPQTAYSATMLGDVLSNGLYYSLVGSGRHTLGRGVALGVLAGVGGVVLPGPLGLGTAPSNRTPQTQAMTVTWYTVGGLVAGAVARALRQRRYPRRRP
;
A
#
# COMPACT_ATOMS: atom_id res chain seq x y z
N MET A 1 12.57 -5.95 -15.68
CA MET A 1 11.64 -5.35 -16.67
C MET A 1 12.07 -3.91 -16.95
N LYS A 2 11.54 -3.20 -17.97
CA LYS A 2 11.81 -1.75 -18.08
C LYS A 2 11.22 -1.03 -16.86
N LEU A 3 11.87 0.05 -16.43
CA LEU A 3 11.47 0.84 -15.26
C LEU A 3 10.01 1.29 -15.33
N LEU A 4 9.60 1.89 -16.46
CA LEU A 4 8.22 2.34 -16.67
C LEU A 4 7.18 1.23 -16.46
N ALA A 5 7.41 0.02 -16.98
CA ALA A 5 6.47 -1.10 -16.80
C ALA A 5 6.40 -1.57 -15.34
N SER A 6 7.50 -1.44 -14.60
CA SER A 6 7.56 -1.78 -13.17
C SER A 6 6.81 -0.73 -12.35
N LEU A 7 6.99 0.55 -12.67
CA LEU A 7 6.23 1.67 -12.07
C LEU A 7 4.73 1.52 -12.36
N THR A 8 4.33 1.28 -13.61
CA THR A 8 2.91 1.07 -13.97
C THR A 8 2.29 -0.07 -13.15
N ALA A 9 3.00 -1.20 -13.01
CA ALA A 9 2.52 -2.32 -12.20
C ALA A 9 2.41 -1.95 -10.71
N GLY A 10 3.42 -1.26 -10.18
CA GLY A 10 3.42 -0.81 -8.78
C GLY A 10 2.27 0.13 -8.46
N PHE A 11 2.09 1.18 -9.27
CA PHE A 11 1.00 2.14 -9.11
C PHE A 11 -0.39 1.51 -9.31
N ALA A 12 -0.53 0.54 -10.22
CA ALA A 12 -1.78 -0.21 -10.34
C ALA A 12 -2.14 -0.97 -9.05
N GLY A 13 -1.14 -1.60 -8.41
CA GLY A 13 -1.33 -2.25 -7.11
C GLY A 13 -1.66 -1.27 -5.99
N ALA A 14 -0.99 -0.12 -5.95
CA ALA A 14 -1.22 0.93 -4.96
C ALA A 14 -2.61 1.57 -5.08
N ILE A 15 -3.07 1.85 -6.30
CA ILE A 15 -4.42 2.35 -6.56
C ILE A 15 -5.46 1.31 -6.15
N ALA A 16 -5.26 0.03 -6.48
CA ALA A 16 -6.15 -1.05 -6.07
C ALA A 16 -6.24 -1.18 -4.54
N LEU A 17 -5.10 -1.13 -3.85
CA LEU A 17 -5.03 -1.12 -2.39
C LEU A 17 -5.79 0.09 -1.80
N THR A 18 -5.53 1.29 -2.31
CA THR A 18 -6.14 2.53 -1.83
C THR A 18 -7.65 2.51 -2.02
N ALA A 19 -8.11 2.11 -3.21
CA ALA A 19 -9.53 1.98 -3.52
C ALA A 19 -10.21 0.93 -2.62
N LEU A 20 -9.53 -0.17 -2.32
CA LEU A 20 -10.04 -1.21 -1.44
C LEU A 20 -10.17 -0.71 0.01
N HIS A 21 -9.15 -0.03 0.54
CA HIS A 21 -9.23 0.62 1.85
C HIS A 21 -10.39 1.60 1.93
N GLU A 22 -10.51 2.50 0.94
CA GLU A 22 -11.54 3.53 0.94
C GLU A 22 -12.95 2.93 0.79
N THR A 23 -13.10 1.91 -0.06
CA THR A 23 -14.38 1.17 -0.21
C THR A 23 -14.78 0.50 1.11
N VAL A 24 -13.87 -0.25 1.73
CA VAL A 24 -14.16 -0.96 2.99
C VAL A 24 -14.43 0.03 4.11
N ARG A 25 -13.71 1.14 4.18
CA ARG A 25 -13.97 2.23 5.12
C ARG A 25 -15.39 2.79 4.99
N ARG A 26 -15.88 2.97 3.76
CA ARG A 26 -17.25 3.46 3.51
C ARG A 26 -18.33 2.42 3.84
N LEU A 27 -18.07 1.14 3.56
CA LEU A 27 -19.03 0.06 3.77
C LEU A 27 -19.05 -0.49 5.21
N ARG A 28 -17.91 -0.45 5.91
CA ARG A 28 -17.71 -1.01 7.26
C ARG A 28 -16.93 -0.03 8.15
N PRO A 29 -17.50 1.14 8.48
CA PRO A 29 -16.76 2.21 9.19
C PRO A 29 -16.29 1.83 10.60
N HIS A 30 -16.92 0.84 11.25
CA HIS A 30 -16.56 0.39 12.60
C HIS A 30 -15.39 -0.61 12.62
N ASP A 31 -15.29 -1.47 11.60
CA ASP A 31 -14.33 -2.58 11.57
C ASP A 31 -13.11 -2.28 10.69
N ALA A 32 -13.25 -1.37 9.74
CA ALA A 32 -12.22 -1.04 8.77
C ALA A 32 -10.94 -0.51 9.43
N PRO A 33 -9.75 -1.02 9.06
CA PRO A 33 -8.49 -0.40 9.43
C PRO A 33 -8.46 1.08 9.01
N ARG A 34 -8.19 1.97 9.96
CA ARG A 34 -8.15 3.42 9.76
C ARG A 34 -6.75 3.89 9.35
N MET A 35 -6.33 3.44 8.16
CA MET A 35 -5.02 3.78 7.59
C MET A 35 -4.87 5.27 7.29
N ASP A 36 -5.99 5.96 7.02
CA ASP A 36 -6.07 7.42 6.89
C ASP A 36 -5.55 8.13 8.14
N VAL A 37 -6.08 7.74 9.31
CA VAL A 37 -5.68 8.32 10.60
C VAL A 37 -4.21 8.02 10.92
N LEU A 38 -3.74 6.82 10.57
CA LEU A 38 -2.35 6.44 10.76
C LEU A 38 -1.41 7.33 9.92
N GLY A 39 -1.74 7.53 8.65
CA GLY A 39 -1.00 8.39 7.74
C GLY A 39 -0.95 9.84 8.24
N GLU A 40 -2.09 10.40 8.66
CA GLU A 40 -2.17 11.76 9.20
C GLU A 40 -1.32 11.94 10.46
N ARG A 41 -1.34 10.97 11.38
CA ARG A 41 -0.48 10.99 12.57
C ARG A 41 1.00 10.95 12.20
N GLY A 42 1.36 10.11 11.22
CA GLY A 42 2.73 10.02 10.70
C GLY A 42 3.20 11.35 10.11
N LEU A 43 2.41 11.94 9.21
CA LEU A 43 2.72 13.21 8.58
C LEU A 43 2.87 14.33 9.62
N ARG A 44 1.92 14.47 10.54
CA ARG A 44 1.98 15.52 11.58
C ARG A 44 3.18 15.35 12.49
N LYS A 45 3.54 14.10 12.83
CA LYS A 45 4.73 13.79 13.62
C LYS A 45 6.01 14.20 12.89
N LEU A 46 6.13 13.90 11.59
CA LEU A 46 7.28 14.31 10.78
C LEU A 46 7.41 15.84 10.69
N LEU A 47 6.31 16.53 10.39
CA LEU A 47 6.31 18.00 10.33
C LEU A 47 6.68 18.63 11.66
N ARG A 48 6.28 18.02 12.78
CA ARG A 48 6.65 18.49 14.12
C ARG A 48 8.14 18.30 14.43
N LEU A 49 8.79 17.27 13.89
CA LEU A 49 10.24 17.07 14.09
C LEU A 49 11.07 18.15 13.39
N GLU A 50 10.54 18.73 12.31
CA GLU A 50 11.18 19.76 11.50
C GLU A 50 10.64 21.18 11.81
N ASP A 51 9.88 21.34 12.90
CA ASP A 51 9.20 22.59 13.29
C ASP A 51 8.39 23.26 12.16
N LEU A 52 7.83 22.45 11.26
CA LEU A 52 7.05 22.91 10.12
C LEU A 52 5.57 23.17 10.49
N PRO A 53 4.89 24.10 9.79
CA PRO A 53 3.48 24.38 9.98
C PRO A 53 2.61 23.13 9.81
N GLN A 54 1.63 22.96 10.70
CA GLN A 54 0.70 21.83 10.65
C GLN A 54 -0.42 22.12 9.65
N PRO A 55 -0.67 21.22 8.68
CA PRO A 55 -1.73 21.40 7.71
C PRO A 55 -3.11 21.29 8.35
N CYS A 56 -4.10 21.97 7.78
CA CYS A 56 -5.49 21.77 8.13
C CYS A 56 -5.94 20.33 7.79
N PRO A 57 -7.03 19.82 8.38
CA PRO A 57 -7.46 18.43 8.22
C PRO A 57 -7.59 17.97 6.77
N GLN A 58 -8.19 18.79 5.89
CA GLN A 58 -8.38 18.43 4.47
C GLN A 58 -7.05 18.29 3.72
N THR A 59 -6.11 19.19 3.97
CA THR A 59 -4.77 19.15 3.36
C THR A 59 -3.96 17.98 3.90
N ALA A 60 -4.06 17.68 5.20
CA ALA A 60 -3.41 16.52 5.80
C ALA A 60 -3.93 15.21 5.18
N TYR A 61 -5.25 15.08 5.05
CA TYR A 61 -5.87 13.91 4.41
C TYR A 61 -5.41 13.74 2.96
N SER A 62 -5.42 14.81 2.17
CA SER A 62 -5.04 14.75 0.75
C SER A 62 -3.55 14.43 0.59
N ALA A 63 -2.69 15.05 1.40
CA ALA A 63 -1.25 14.80 1.39
C ALA A 63 -0.91 13.35 1.78
N THR A 64 -1.61 12.81 2.78
CA THR A 64 -1.39 11.43 3.23
C THR A 64 -1.91 10.41 2.22
N MET A 65 -3.05 10.65 1.59
CA MET A 65 -3.55 9.82 0.48
C MET A 65 -2.59 9.80 -0.70
N LEU A 66 -2.08 10.97 -1.10
CA LEU A 66 -1.07 11.05 -2.16
C LEU A 66 0.22 10.33 -1.76
N GLY A 67 0.69 10.57 -0.53
CA GLY A 67 1.87 9.92 0.04
C GLY A 67 1.74 8.40 0.10
N ASP A 68 0.56 7.87 0.45
CA ASP A 68 0.29 6.44 0.49
C ASP A 68 0.32 5.82 -0.91
N VAL A 69 -0.35 6.43 -1.90
CA VAL A 69 -0.33 5.97 -3.29
C VAL A 69 1.09 6.00 -3.86
N LEU A 70 1.85 7.07 -3.62
CA LEU A 70 3.23 7.20 -4.07
C LEU A 70 4.14 6.16 -3.40
N SER A 71 4.09 6.06 -2.07
CA SER A 71 4.96 5.15 -1.31
C SER A 71 4.68 3.69 -1.66
N ASN A 72 3.39 3.29 -1.68
CA ASN A 72 3.00 1.94 -2.07
C ASN A 72 3.27 1.67 -3.56
N GLY A 73 3.10 2.67 -4.43
CA GLY A 73 3.36 2.56 -5.86
C GLY A 73 4.84 2.28 -6.15
N LEU A 74 5.73 3.02 -5.50
CA LEU A 74 7.17 2.80 -5.55
C LEU A 74 7.54 1.46 -4.94
N TYR A 75 7.00 1.12 -3.77
CA TYR A 75 7.24 -0.16 -3.11
C TYR A 75 6.84 -1.36 -4.00
N TYR A 76 5.62 -1.36 -4.55
CA TYR A 76 5.16 -2.44 -5.43
C TYR A 76 5.83 -2.45 -6.80
N SER A 77 6.50 -1.37 -7.22
CA SER A 77 7.29 -1.40 -8.46
C SER A 77 8.42 -2.44 -8.39
N LEU A 78 8.86 -2.82 -7.17
CA LEU A 78 9.85 -3.87 -6.92
C LEU A 78 9.40 -5.25 -7.42
N VAL A 79 8.11 -5.47 -7.67
CA VAL A 79 7.59 -6.68 -8.34
C VAL A 79 8.29 -6.93 -9.68
N GLY A 80 8.62 -5.86 -10.43
CA GLY A 80 9.20 -5.93 -11.78
C GLY A 80 10.68 -6.32 -11.86
N SER A 81 11.35 -6.44 -10.71
CA SER A 81 12.79 -6.76 -10.60
C SER A 81 13.13 -8.24 -10.86
N GLY A 82 12.15 -9.15 -10.87
CA GLY A 82 12.40 -10.60 -10.96
C GLY A 82 11.55 -11.35 -11.98
N ARG A 83 11.85 -12.66 -12.14
CA ARG A 83 11.10 -13.58 -13.01
C ARG A 83 9.73 -13.97 -12.44
N HIS A 84 9.60 -14.10 -11.12
CA HIS A 84 8.35 -14.52 -10.45
C HIS A 84 7.51 -13.32 -9.96
N THR A 85 6.89 -12.57 -10.88
CA THR A 85 6.16 -11.33 -10.52
C THR A 85 5.00 -11.56 -9.55
N LEU A 86 4.21 -12.63 -9.73
CA LEU A 86 3.09 -12.92 -8.83
C LEU A 86 3.55 -13.30 -7.42
N GLY A 87 4.53 -14.22 -7.30
CA GLY A 87 5.07 -14.60 -6.00
C GLY A 87 5.73 -13.43 -5.27
N ARG A 88 6.43 -12.55 -6.00
CA ARG A 88 6.97 -11.30 -5.44
C ARG A 88 5.86 -10.35 -5.00
N GLY A 89 4.79 -10.24 -5.78
CA GLY A 89 3.61 -9.45 -5.43
C GLY A 89 3.00 -9.87 -4.10
N VAL A 90 2.76 -11.17 -3.92
CA VAL A 90 2.28 -11.73 -2.65
C VAL A 90 3.26 -11.46 -1.52
N ALA A 91 4.55 -11.75 -1.71
CA ALA A 91 5.56 -11.55 -0.68
C ALA A 91 5.65 -10.08 -0.23
N LEU A 92 5.70 -9.14 -1.18
CA LEU A 92 5.72 -7.71 -0.90
C LEU A 92 4.42 -7.26 -0.21
N GLY A 93 3.26 -7.73 -0.67
CA GLY A 93 1.98 -7.40 -0.05
C GLY A 93 1.88 -7.91 1.40
N VAL A 94 2.30 -9.15 1.66
CA VAL A 94 2.34 -9.69 3.04
C VAL A 94 3.29 -8.89 3.91
N LEU A 95 4.51 -8.58 3.42
CA LEU A 95 5.50 -7.80 4.17
C LEU A 95 4.97 -6.39 4.50
N ALA A 96 4.37 -5.71 3.54
CA ALA A 96 3.78 -4.39 3.75
C ALA A 96 2.59 -4.45 4.73
N GLY A 97 1.75 -5.48 4.61
CA GLY A 97 0.63 -5.72 5.51
C GLY A 97 1.06 -5.96 6.96
N VAL A 98 2.06 -6.83 7.17
CA VAL A 98 2.66 -7.07 8.49
C VAL A 98 3.30 -5.79 9.03
N GLY A 99 4.01 -5.03 8.18
CA GLY A 99 4.56 -3.72 8.52
C GLY A 99 3.48 -2.75 9.00
N GLY A 100 2.35 -2.68 8.29
CA GLY A 100 1.21 -1.82 8.64
C GLY A 100 0.54 -2.18 9.98
N VAL A 101 0.69 -3.42 10.44
CA VAL A 101 0.17 -3.87 11.74
C VAL A 101 1.18 -3.64 12.88
N VAL A 102 2.46 -3.92 12.63
CA VAL A 102 3.49 -3.97 13.68
C VAL A 102 4.18 -2.62 13.89
N LEU A 103 4.43 -1.85 12.83
CA LEU A 103 5.20 -0.59 12.90
C LEU A 103 4.51 0.58 13.62
N PRO A 104 3.17 0.76 13.58
CA PRO A 104 2.53 1.92 14.21
C PRO A 104 2.80 2.09 15.70
N GLY A 105 2.91 0.99 16.44
CA GLY A 105 3.20 0.99 17.88
C GLY A 105 4.59 1.57 18.19
N PRO A 106 5.67 0.93 17.72
CA PRO A 106 7.05 1.43 17.89
C PRO A 106 7.26 2.85 17.37
N LEU A 107 6.55 3.25 16.31
CA LEU A 107 6.62 4.60 15.75
C LEU A 107 5.83 5.65 16.55
N GLY A 108 5.15 5.26 17.64
CA GLY A 108 4.36 6.17 18.47
C GLY A 108 3.14 6.76 17.75
N LEU A 109 2.62 6.06 16.74
CA LEU A 109 1.44 6.47 15.96
C LEU A 109 0.13 5.90 16.53
N GLY A 110 0.25 5.03 17.53
CA GLY A 110 -0.84 4.29 18.17
C GLY A 110 -1.19 3.01 17.42
N THR A 111 -1.66 2.00 18.16
CA THR A 111 -1.95 0.65 17.64
C THR A 111 -3.42 0.48 17.21
N ALA A 112 -4.33 1.26 17.78
CA ALA A 112 -5.77 1.17 17.51
C ALA A 112 -6.24 1.30 16.03
N PRO A 113 -5.54 1.99 15.11
CA PRO A 113 -6.02 2.13 13.74
C PRO A 113 -5.87 0.87 12.85
N SER A 114 -4.86 0.05 13.08
CA SER A 114 -4.56 -1.15 12.26
C SER A 114 -4.37 -2.43 13.07
N ASN A 115 -4.32 -2.33 14.40
CA ASN A 115 -3.98 -3.42 15.32
C ASN A 115 -4.96 -3.48 16.51
N ARG A 116 -6.24 -3.14 16.29
CA ARG A 116 -7.26 -3.15 17.34
C ARG A 116 -7.74 -4.55 17.70
N THR A 117 -7.95 -5.40 16.69
CA THR A 117 -8.44 -6.77 16.83
C THR A 117 -7.70 -7.69 15.85
N PRO A 118 -7.67 -9.01 16.08
CA PRO A 118 -7.13 -9.97 15.12
C PRO A 118 -7.77 -9.84 13.72
N GLN A 119 -9.05 -9.48 13.67
CA GLN A 119 -9.76 -9.20 12.42
C GLN A 119 -9.17 -7.99 11.69
N THR A 120 -8.96 -6.86 12.37
CA THR A 120 -8.37 -5.65 11.76
C THR A 120 -6.96 -5.94 11.24
N GLN A 121 -6.16 -6.71 11.98
CA GLN A 121 -4.82 -7.12 11.54
C GLN A 121 -4.88 -7.98 10.27
N ALA A 122 -5.75 -9.00 10.26
CA ALA A 122 -5.93 -9.88 9.12
C ALA A 122 -6.43 -9.11 7.89
N MET A 123 -7.34 -8.15 8.08
CA MET A 123 -7.81 -7.25 7.02
C MET A 123 -6.65 -6.43 6.45
N THR A 124 -5.85 -5.78 7.29
CA THR A 124 -4.67 -5.03 6.83
C THR A 124 -3.74 -5.91 5.99
N VAL A 125 -3.36 -7.08 6.49
CA VAL A 125 -2.50 -8.00 5.73
C VAL A 125 -3.14 -8.43 4.41
N THR A 126 -4.43 -8.72 4.43
CA THR A 126 -5.18 -9.15 3.23
C THR A 126 -5.22 -8.03 2.18
N TRP A 127 -5.53 -6.79 2.57
CA TRP A 127 -5.61 -5.67 1.65
C TRP A 127 -4.28 -5.37 0.97
N TYR A 128 -3.18 -5.32 1.73
CA TYR A 128 -1.85 -5.18 1.13
C TYR A 128 -1.51 -6.37 0.23
N THR A 129 -1.87 -7.60 0.61
CA THR A 129 -1.68 -8.77 -0.26
C THR A 129 -2.45 -8.66 -1.58
N VAL A 130 -3.69 -8.14 -1.56
CA VAL A 130 -4.48 -7.87 -2.78
C VAL A 130 -3.77 -6.82 -3.65
N GLY A 131 -3.29 -5.72 -3.07
CA GLY A 131 -2.50 -4.72 -3.82
C GLY A 131 -1.26 -5.31 -4.48
N GLY A 132 -0.51 -6.13 -3.74
CA GLY A 132 0.66 -6.85 -4.25
C GLY A 132 0.32 -7.86 -5.36
N LEU A 133 -0.81 -8.59 -5.24
CA LEU A 133 -1.31 -9.50 -6.28
C LEU A 133 -1.65 -8.75 -7.57
N VAL A 134 -2.34 -7.62 -7.47
CA VAL A 134 -2.66 -6.76 -8.62
C VAL A 134 -1.38 -6.28 -9.30
N ALA A 135 -0.40 -5.78 -8.55
CA ALA A 135 0.89 -5.39 -9.10
C ALA A 135 1.61 -6.56 -9.79
N GLY A 136 1.61 -7.73 -9.15
CA GLY A 136 2.14 -9.00 -9.69
C GLY A 136 1.52 -9.41 -11.03
N ALA A 137 0.20 -9.30 -11.13
CA ALA A 137 -0.59 -9.64 -12.30
C ALA A 137 -0.34 -8.65 -13.45
N VAL A 138 -0.38 -7.35 -13.17
CA VAL A 138 -0.09 -6.30 -14.17
C VAL A 138 1.34 -6.43 -14.69
N ALA A 139 2.32 -6.64 -13.81
CA ALA A 139 3.71 -6.89 -14.23
C ALA A 139 3.82 -8.15 -15.11
N ARG A 140 3.12 -9.23 -14.76
CA ARG A 140 3.09 -10.46 -15.57
C ARG A 140 2.53 -10.17 -16.97
N ALA A 141 1.39 -9.48 -17.06
CA ALA A 141 0.73 -9.16 -18.32
C ALA A 141 1.61 -8.25 -19.21
N LEU A 142 2.19 -7.19 -18.64
CA LEU A 142 3.08 -6.27 -19.38
C LEU A 142 4.35 -6.97 -19.89
N ARG A 143 4.86 -7.97 -19.16
CA ARG A 143 6.00 -8.76 -19.61
C ARG A 143 5.65 -9.72 -20.75
N GLN A 144 4.50 -10.39 -20.64
CA GLN A 144 4.03 -11.34 -21.66
C GLN A 144 3.71 -10.67 -22.99
N ARG A 145 3.18 -9.43 -22.97
CA ARG A 145 2.96 -8.65 -24.19
C ARG A 145 4.25 -8.29 -24.94
N ARG A 146 5.38 -8.19 -24.22
CA ARG A 146 6.68 -7.84 -24.82
C ARG A 146 7.51 -9.04 -25.24
N TYR A 147 7.35 -10.17 -24.55
CA TYR A 147 7.92 -11.45 -24.94
C TYR A 147 6.78 -12.44 -25.12
N PRO A 148 6.05 -12.39 -26.25
CA PRO A 148 5.11 -13.45 -26.57
C PRO A 148 5.89 -14.75 -26.53
N ARG A 149 5.49 -15.67 -25.65
CA ARG A 149 6.00 -17.05 -25.69
C ARG A 149 5.73 -17.52 -27.11
N ARG A 150 6.79 -17.75 -27.90
CA ARG A 150 6.70 -18.63 -29.07
C ARG A 150 6.21 -19.96 -28.50
N ARG A 151 4.93 -20.27 -28.70
CA ARG A 151 4.43 -21.62 -28.47
C ARG A 151 5.13 -22.52 -29.49
N PRO A 152 5.61 -23.72 -29.09
CA PRO A 152 6.03 -24.72 -30.06
C PRO A 152 4.86 -25.13 -30.96
#